data_AF-A0A522C735-F1
#
_entry.id   AF-A0A522C735-F1
#
_cell.length_a   1.000
_cell.length_b   1.000
_cell.length_c   1.000
_cell.angle_alpha   90.00
_cell.angle_beta   90.00
_cell.angle_gamma   90.00
#
_symmetry.space_group_name_H-M   'P 1'
#
loop_
_entity.id
_entity.type
_entity.pdbx_description
1 polymer ?
#
loop_
_entity_poly.entity_id
_entity_poly.type
_entity_poly.pdbx_seq_one_letter_code
_entity_poly.pdbx_strand_id
1 'polypeptide(L)'
;MLTAFKEIILPFLVYAAVLITFVLGIFRRADWALFLLTILIPLPNIWYPIQVFPIGKDTMDLLFISAFIGSKLRRSPDPTSAPNSGFVILLMVVSYLAVWNVTISFN
;
A
#
# COMPACT_ATOMS: atom_id res chain seq x y z
N MET A 1 11.81 -19.45 18.47
CA MET A 1 10.50 -19.40 17.76
C MET A 1 10.05 -17.96 17.48
N LEU A 2 10.07 -17.06 18.48
CA LEU A 2 9.62 -15.66 18.29
C LEU A 2 10.43 -14.87 17.23
N THR A 3 11.75 -15.10 17.16
CA THR A 3 12.66 -14.48 16.18
C THR A 3 12.37 -14.93 14.74
N ALA A 4 12.25 -16.24 14.51
CA ALA A 4 11.89 -16.77 13.18
C ALA A 4 10.52 -16.26 12.70
N PHE A 5 9.56 -16.11 13.61
CA PHE A 5 8.26 -15.54 13.29
C PHE A 5 8.39 -14.06 12.84
N LYS A 6 9.15 -13.25 13.57
CA LYS A 6 9.33 -11.83 13.28
C LYS A 6 10.12 -11.57 11.99
N GLU A 7 11.10 -12.41 11.69
CA GLU A 7 12.02 -12.16 10.56
C GLU A 7 11.60 -12.82 9.25
N ILE A 8 10.83 -13.92 9.31
CA ILE A 8 10.47 -14.69 8.11
C ILE A 8 8.96 -14.68 7.88
N ILE A 9 8.19 -15.07 8.90
CA ILE A 9 6.74 -15.27 8.74
C ILE A 9 6.02 -13.93 8.59
N LEU A 10 6.36 -12.95 9.42
CA LEU A 10 5.72 -11.63 9.40
C LEU A 10 5.97 -10.89 8.07
N PRO A 11 7.21 -10.75 7.55
CA PRO A 11 7.43 -10.11 6.25
C PRO A 11 6.74 -10.84 5.10
N PHE A 12 6.72 -12.18 5.13
CA PHE A 12 6.04 -12.97 4.10
C PHE A 12 4.52 -12.72 4.10
N LEU A 13 3.89 -12.68 5.28
CA LEU A 13 2.45 -12.39 5.39
C LEU A 13 2.12 -10.98 4.87
N VAL A 14 2.96 -10.01 5.18
CA VAL A 14 2.77 -8.64 4.72
C VAL A 14 2.97 -8.54 3.21
N TYR A 15 3.98 -9.23 2.66
CA TYR A 15 4.19 -9.32 1.21
C TYR A 15 2.95 -9.93 0.51
N ALA A 16 2.42 -11.04 1.03
CA ALA A 16 1.20 -11.65 0.50
C ALA A 16 -0.01 -10.70 0.60
N ALA A 17 -0.16 -9.99 1.72
CA ALA A 17 -1.21 -8.99 1.90
C ALA A 17 -1.09 -7.84 0.89
N VAL A 18 0.12 -7.37 0.58
CA VAL A 18 0.36 -6.36 -0.46
C VAL A 18 -0.09 -6.87 -1.83
N LEU A 19 0.29 -8.08 -2.21
CA LEU A 19 -0.10 -8.64 -3.51
C LEU A 19 -1.63 -8.85 -3.63
N ILE A 20 -2.26 -9.33 -2.56
CA ILE A 20 -3.72 -9.52 -2.53
C ILE A 20 -4.43 -8.17 -2.63
N THR A 21 -4.02 -7.19 -1.84
CA THR A 21 -4.61 -5.84 -1.85
C THR A 21 -4.31 -5.08 -3.13
N PHE A 22 -3.18 -5.34 -3.81
CA PHE A 22 -2.89 -4.81 -5.13
C PHE A 22 -3.96 -5.24 -6.15
N VAL A 23 -4.24 -6.55 -6.24
CA VAL A 23 -5.26 -7.10 -7.14
C VAL A 23 -6.66 -6.59 -6.74
N LEU A 24 -7.01 -6.63 -5.45
CA LEU A 24 -8.30 -6.13 -4.97
C LEU A 24 -8.48 -4.62 -5.16
N GLY A 25 -7.39 -3.85 -5.04
CA GLY A 25 -7.34 -2.41 -5.23
C GLY A 25 -7.67 -2.02 -6.66
N ILE A 26 -7.12 -2.75 -7.64
CA ILE A 26 -7.40 -2.54 -9.07
C ILE A 26 -8.82 -2.94 -9.44
N PHE A 27 -9.27 -4.13 -9.04
CA PHE A 27 -10.51 -4.73 -9.58
C PHE A 27 -11.77 -4.49 -8.73
N ARG A 28 -11.64 -4.18 -7.43
CA ARG A 28 -12.80 -4.07 -6.52
C ARG A 28 -12.96 -2.68 -5.91
N ARG A 29 -12.03 -2.26 -5.06
CA ARG A 29 -12.10 -0.97 -4.35
C ARG A 29 -10.71 -0.46 -4.03
N ALA A 30 -10.38 0.74 -4.53
CA ALA A 30 -9.13 1.45 -4.28
C ALA A 30 -8.85 1.68 -2.79
N ASP A 31 -9.91 1.80 -1.98
CA ASP A 31 -9.83 2.04 -0.54
C ASP A 31 -8.96 0.98 0.17
N TRP A 32 -8.99 -0.28 -0.27
CA TRP A 32 -8.19 -1.35 0.32
C TRP A 32 -6.68 -1.11 0.20
N ALA A 33 -6.23 -0.65 -0.96
CA ALA A 33 -4.83 -0.34 -1.19
C ALA A 33 -4.40 0.89 -0.38
N LEU A 34 -5.26 1.91 -0.28
CA LEU A 34 -5.00 3.10 0.55
C LEU A 34 -4.93 2.78 2.04
N PHE A 35 -5.83 1.95 2.56
CA PHE A 35 -5.80 1.56 3.97
C PHE A 35 -4.53 0.81 4.31
N LEU A 36 -4.15 -0.18 3.49
CA LEU A 36 -2.93 -0.93 3.74
C LEU A 36 -1.68 -0.04 3.63
N LEU A 37 -1.62 0.84 2.63
CA LEU A 37 -0.52 1.79 2.44
C LEU A 37 -0.37 2.74 3.64
N THR A 38 -1.48 3.30 4.14
CA THR A 38 -1.49 4.21 5.30
C THR A 38 -1.01 3.52 6.58
N ILE A 39 -1.33 2.23 6.73
CA ILE A 39 -0.84 1.42 7.86
C ILE A 39 0.64 1.08 7.69
N LEU A 40 1.10 0.71 6.49
CA LEU A 40 2.47 0.26 6.29
C LEU A 40 3.49 1.40 6.39
N ILE A 41 3.17 2.59 5.90
CA ILE A 41 4.09 3.76 5.89
C ILE A 41 4.80 3.98 7.24
N PRO A 42 4.11 4.12 8.38
CA PRO A 42 4.76 4.35 9.66
C PRO A 42 5.44 3.12 10.27
N LEU A 43 5.39 1.94 9.62
CA LEU A 43 5.98 0.69 10.11
C LEU A 43 7.09 0.13 9.20
N PRO A 44 8.22 0.86 9.01
CA PRO A 44 9.36 0.40 8.21
C PRO A 44 9.91 -0.95 8.68
N ASN A 45 9.91 -1.21 9.98
CA ASN A 45 10.37 -2.50 10.53
C ASN A 45 9.61 -3.71 10.00
N ILE A 46 8.41 -3.52 9.45
CA ILE A 46 7.56 -4.58 8.92
C ILE A 46 7.70 -4.70 7.40
N TRP A 47 7.69 -3.58 6.68
CA TRP A 47 7.70 -3.60 5.22
C TRP A 47 9.10 -3.52 4.59
N TYR A 48 10.09 -2.95 5.29
CA TYR A 48 11.46 -2.88 4.78
C TYR A 48 12.09 -4.26 4.52
N PRO A 49 11.89 -5.29 5.39
CA PRO A 49 12.39 -6.64 5.12
C PRO A 49 11.77 -7.29 3.87
N ILE A 50 10.65 -6.77 3.38
CA ILE A 50 9.97 -7.31 2.19
C ILE A 50 10.78 -7.08 0.92
N GLN A 51 11.69 -6.10 0.91
CA GLN A 51 12.52 -5.77 -0.25
C GLN A 51 13.35 -6.95 -0.77
N VAL A 52 13.61 -7.96 0.07
CA VAL A 52 14.32 -9.20 -0.29
C VAL A 52 13.48 -10.13 -1.17
N PHE A 53 12.14 -10.04 -1.11
CA PHE A 53 11.25 -10.86 -1.94
C PHE A 53 11.20 -10.33 -3.38
N PRO A 54 10.82 -11.18 -4.37
CA PRO A 54 10.63 -10.73 -5.75
C PRO A 54 9.67 -9.55 -5.81
N ILE A 55 10.00 -8.48 -6.55
CA ILE A 55 9.14 -7.27 -6.63
C ILE A 55 8.96 -6.57 -5.26
N GLY A 56 9.70 -7.00 -4.23
CA GLY A 56 9.60 -6.51 -2.86
C GLY A 56 9.95 -5.03 -2.75
N LYS A 57 10.97 -4.57 -3.47
CA LYS A 57 11.34 -3.15 -3.53
C LYS A 57 10.23 -2.25 -4.09
N ASP A 58 9.37 -2.80 -4.94
CA ASP A 58 8.30 -2.07 -5.64
C ASP A 58 6.95 -2.26 -4.93
N THR A 59 6.87 -2.95 -3.79
CA THR A 59 5.59 -3.28 -3.13
C THR A 59 4.79 -2.05 -2.69
N MET A 60 5.47 -1.04 -2.13
CA MET A 60 4.81 0.21 -1.75
C MET A 60 4.30 0.98 -2.97
N ASP A 61 5.07 0.96 -4.06
CA ASP A 61 4.67 1.57 -5.34
C ASP A 61 3.50 0.83 -5.98
N LEU A 62 3.45 -0.51 -5.87
CA LEU A 62 2.31 -1.31 -6.32
C LEU A 62 1.03 -0.93 -5.58
N LEU A 63 1.08 -0.79 -4.25
CA LEU A 63 -0.08 -0.28 -3.49
C LEU A 63 -0.49 1.12 -3.94
N PHE A 64 0.49 1.97 -4.24
CA PHE A 64 0.23 3.31 -4.74
C PHE A 64 -0.47 3.30 -6.10
N ILE A 65 0.08 2.53 -7.05
CA ILE A 65 -0.42 2.40 -8.41
C ILE A 65 -1.80 1.73 -8.40
N SER A 66 -2.02 0.69 -7.59
CA SER A 66 -3.33 0.04 -7.48
C SER A 66 -4.39 0.95 -6.89
N ALA A 67 -4.05 1.73 -5.87
CA ALA A 67 -4.95 2.75 -5.33
C ALA A 67 -5.29 3.80 -6.41
N PHE A 68 -4.29 4.27 -7.16
CA PHE A 68 -4.47 5.28 -8.21
C PHE A 68 -5.34 4.75 -9.36
N ILE A 69 -4.99 3.60 -9.93
CA ILE A 69 -5.74 2.94 -11.00
C ILE A 69 -7.14 2.61 -10.52
N GLY A 70 -7.29 1.97 -9.36
CA GLY A 70 -8.60 1.61 -8.81
C GLY A 70 -9.50 2.83 -8.60
N SER A 71 -8.93 3.97 -8.20
CA SER A 71 -9.70 5.21 -8.01
C SER A 71 -10.21 5.79 -9.33
N LYS A 72 -9.45 5.64 -10.43
CA LYS A 72 -9.83 6.10 -11.76
C LYS A 72 -10.72 5.12 -12.52
N LEU A 73 -10.53 3.81 -12.32
CA LEU A 73 -11.29 2.76 -12.99
C LEU A 73 -12.72 2.65 -12.46
N ARG A 74 -12.97 3.15 -11.24
CA ARG A 74 -14.29 3.12 -10.61
C ARG A 74 -15.26 4.08 -11.32
N ARG A 75 -15.82 3.62 -12.43
CA ARG A 75 -17.10 4.09 -12.98
C ARG A 75 -18.22 3.43 -12.19
N SER A 76 -18.59 3.96 -11.02
CA SER A 76 -19.80 3.52 -10.31
C SER A 76 -20.79 4.66 -10.17
N PRO A 77 -22.08 4.46 -10.51
CA PRO A 77 -23.12 5.47 -10.62
C PRO A 77 -23.79 5.78 -9.27
N ASP A 78 -23.04 5.74 -8.16
CA ASP A 78 -23.60 5.97 -6.83
C ASP A 78 -23.51 7.46 -6.46
N PRO A 79 -24.64 8.20 -6.36
CA PRO A 79 -24.65 9.63 -6.02
C PRO A 79 -24.24 9.91 -4.56
N THR A 80 -24.12 8.87 -3.73
CA THR A 80 -23.65 8.93 -2.33
C THR A 80 -22.16 8.60 -2.19
N SER A 81 -21.47 8.26 -3.28
CA SER A 81 -20.01 8.07 -3.27
C SER A 81 -19.34 9.44 -3.14
N ALA A 82 -18.89 9.75 -1.92
CA ALA A 82 -18.44 11.06 -1.48
C ALA A 82 -17.62 11.85 -2.54
N PRO A 83 -17.91 13.16 -2.71
CA PRO A 83 -17.30 14.05 -3.72
C PRO A 83 -15.85 14.45 -3.39
N ASN A 84 -15.09 13.58 -2.73
CA ASN A 84 -13.77 13.88 -2.17
C ASN A 84 -12.64 13.19 -2.93
N SER A 85 -12.77 13.03 -4.25
CA SER A 85 -11.69 12.54 -5.11
C SER A 85 -10.40 13.39 -4.95
N GLY A 86 -10.54 14.70 -4.73
CA GLY A 86 -9.42 15.59 -4.40
C GLY A 86 -8.74 15.24 -3.07
N PHE A 87 -9.49 14.84 -2.05
CA PHE A 87 -8.92 14.39 -0.77
C PHE A 87 -8.17 13.06 -0.93
N VAL A 88 -8.68 12.13 -1.74
CA VAL A 88 -8.00 10.86 -2.04
C VAL A 88 -6.67 11.12 -2.77
N ILE A 89 -6.67 12.03 -3.74
CA ILE A 89 -5.45 12.44 -4.46
C ILE A 89 -4.45 13.10 -3.51
N LEU A 90 -4.92 14.00 -2.63
CA LEU A 90 -4.07 14.62 -1.61
C LEU A 90 -3.46 13.57 -0.68
N LEU A 91 -4.26 12.63 -0.19
CA LEU A 91 -3.82 11.54 0.67
C LEU A 91 -2.78 10.66 -0.03
N MET A 92 -2.97 10.38 -1.33
CA MET A 92 -1.96 9.72 -2.16
C MET A 92 -0.65 10.52 -2.18
N VAL A 93 -0.67 11.80 -2.57
CA VAL A 93 0.56 12.60 -2.65
C VAL A 93 1.31 12.64 -1.31
N VAL A 94 0.60 12.88 -0.21
CA VAL A 94 1.19 12.89 1.14
C VAL A 94 1.76 11.52 1.51
N SER A 95 1.05 10.45 1.19
CA SER A 95 1.50 9.09 1.48
C SER A 95 2.76 8.73 0.69
N TYR A 96 2.87 9.15 -0.58
CA TYR A 96 4.08 8.94 -1.39
C TYR A 96 5.29 9.67 -0.81
N LEU A 97 5.12 10.95 -0.45
CA LEU A 97 6.17 11.72 0.21
C LEU A 97 6.61 11.08 1.53
N ALA A 98 5.67 10.49 2.29
CA ALA A 98 5.98 9.79 3.53
C ALA A 98 6.80 8.52 3.30
N VAL A 99 6.47 7.72 2.28
CA VAL A 99 7.29 6.55 1.88
C VAL A 99 8.72 6.98 1.55
N TRP A 100 8.87 8.05 0.76
CA TRP A 100 10.19 8.58 0.40
C TRP A 100 10.99 9.05 1.61
N ASN A 101 10.36 9.80 2.51
CA ASN A 101 11.02 10.29 3.73
C ASN A 101 11.53 9.12 4.61
N VAL A 102 10.70 8.09 4.78
CA VAL A 102 11.09 6.88 5.52
C VAL A 102 12.22 6.15 4.78
N THR A 103 12.15 5.99 3.47
CA THR A 103 13.19 5.31 2.68
C THR A 103 14.54 6.02 2.79
N ILE A 104 14.56 7.35 2.71
CA ILE A 104 15.79 8.17 2.88
C ILE A 104 16.35 8.04 4.31
N SER A 105 15.50 7.91 5.32
CA SER A 105 15.94 7.78 6.71
C SER A 105 16.54 6.40 7.04
N PHE A 106 16.23 5.36 6.27
CA PHE A 106 16.64 3.97 6.53
C PHE A 106 17.74 3.46 5.58
N ASN A 107 18.14 4.27 4.59
CA ASN A 107 19.17 3.97 3.60
C ASN A 107 20.44 4.76 3.88
#